data_AF-A8AHQ7-F1
#
_entry.id   AF-A8AHQ7-F1
#
_cell.length_a   1.000
_cell.length_b   1.000
_cell.length_c   1.000
_cell.angle_alpha   90.00
_cell.angle_beta   90.00
_cell.angle_gamma   90.00
#
_symmetry.space_group_name_H-M   'P 1'
#
loop_
_entity.id
_entity.type
_entity.pdbx_description
1 polymer ?
#
loop_
_entity_poly.entity_id
_entity_poly.type
_entity_poly.pdbx_seq_one_letter_code
_entity_poly.pdbx_strand_id
1 'polypeptide(L)'
;MNEPVIAVIIAFLAAIGAMISLVITKELKTSEFRQAWISELRQALSNLLGFYDVLRRDSEVSDEERKSAYKGITVVQSEIYLRLNHSKPSREETVLRDAIKLLNVKVSSGTPSSDLKEDIDDFTMASHNVLKKEWKRVKRGELLYLSMKWLCIIIFVICLISLVVFIFSHWPAIVSVLLGRDIIILSI
;
A
#
# COMPACT_ATOMS: atom_id res chain seq x y z
N MET A 1 18.91 -3.88 -44.49
CA MET A 1 18.85 -3.29 -43.14
C MET A 1 19.77 -4.12 -42.26
N ASN A 2 20.83 -3.54 -41.68
CA ASN A 2 21.85 -4.34 -41.00
C ASN A 2 21.25 -4.99 -39.74
N GLU A 3 21.26 -6.32 -39.67
CA GLU A 3 20.87 -7.12 -38.48
C GLU A 3 21.23 -6.50 -37.12
N PRO A 4 22.44 -5.91 -36.93
CA PRO A 4 22.80 -5.27 -35.66
C PRO A 4 21.87 -4.11 -35.24
N VAL A 5 21.30 -3.36 -36.18
CA VAL A 5 20.42 -2.23 -35.86
C VAL A 5 19.10 -2.72 -35.27
N ILE A 6 18.57 -3.84 -35.80
CA ILE A 6 17.34 -4.46 -35.28
C ILE A 6 17.58 -5.00 -33.88
N ALA A 7 18.71 -5.67 -33.65
CA ALA A 7 19.09 -6.20 -32.34
C ALA A 7 19.20 -5.09 -31.27
N VAL A 8 19.79 -3.94 -31.62
CA VAL A 8 19.89 -2.78 -30.73
C VAL A 8 18.51 -2.22 -30.38
N ILE A 9 17.61 -2.11 -31.35
CA ILE A 9 16.23 -1.63 -31.12
C ILE A 9 15.48 -2.58 -30.18
N ILE A 10 15.55 -3.89 -30.42
CA ILE A 10 14.90 -4.90 -29.56
C ILE A 10 15.45 -4.85 -28.14
N ALA A 11 16.78 -4.77 -27.98
CA ALA A 11 17.42 -4.68 -26.67
C ALA A 11 17.01 -3.41 -25.91
N PHE A 12 16.90 -2.28 -26.60
CA PHE A 12 16.45 -1.02 -26.01
C PHE A 12 14.99 -1.08 -25.55
N LEU A 13 14.09 -1.64 -26.37
CA LEU A 13 12.68 -1.84 -26.00
C LEU A 13 12.54 -2.79 -24.80
N ALA A 14 13.31 -3.87 -24.78
CA ALA A 14 13.35 -4.81 -23.66
C ALA A 14 13.83 -4.12 -22.37
N ALA A 15 14.85 -3.25 -22.46
CA ALA A 15 15.35 -2.49 -21.32
C ALA A 15 14.29 -1.52 -20.74
N ILE A 16 13.52 -0.83 -21.60
CA ILE A 16 12.41 0.03 -21.17
C ILE A 16 11.32 -0.79 -20.47
N GLY A 17 10.94 -1.93 -21.06
CA GLY A 17 9.93 -2.83 -20.48
C GLY A 17 10.34 -3.35 -19.10
N ALA A 18 11.62 -3.73 -18.95
CA ALA A 18 12.18 -4.16 -17.67
C ALA A 18 12.14 -3.04 -16.62
N MET A 19 12.53 -1.81 -17.00
CA MET A 19 12.49 -0.65 -16.10
C MET A 19 11.07 -0.34 -15.61
N ILE A 20 10.08 -0.33 -16.51
CA ILE A 20 8.67 -0.11 -16.14
C ILE A 20 8.20 -1.20 -15.17
N SER A 21 8.54 -2.45 -15.46
CA SER A 21 8.15 -3.60 -14.63
C SER A 21 8.73 -3.49 -13.22
N LEU A 22 9.98 -3.06 -13.09
CA LEU A 22 10.62 -2.81 -11.79
C LEU A 22 9.93 -1.71 -11.00
N VAL A 23 9.60 -0.58 -11.64
CA VAL A 23 8.90 0.55 -11.00
C VAL A 23 7.52 0.10 -10.51
N ILE A 24 6.75 -0.60 -11.35
CA ILE A 24 5.42 -1.11 -10.97
C ILE A 24 5.54 -2.07 -9.80
N THR A 25 6.50 -3.00 -9.84
CA THR A 25 6.70 -4.02 -8.79
C THR A 25 7.03 -3.37 -7.45
N LYS A 26 7.94 -2.39 -7.44
CA LYS A 26 8.30 -1.64 -6.23
C LYS A 26 7.08 -0.95 -5.62
N GLU A 27 6.27 -0.29 -6.43
CA GLU A 27 5.12 0.49 -5.98
C GLU A 27 3.98 -0.41 -5.48
N LEU A 28 3.73 -1.52 -6.18
CA LEU A 28 2.80 -2.56 -5.72
C LEU A 28 3.23 -3.08 -4.34
N LYS A 29 4.50 -3.45 -4.20
CA LYS A 29 5.04 -3.96 -2.94
C LYS A 29 4.95 -2.93 -1.81
N THR A 30 5.23 -1.67 -2.11
CA THR A 30 5.10 -0.57 -1.13
C THR A 30 3.65 -0.38 -0.69
N SER A 31 2.70 -0.45 -1.62
CA SER A 31 1.27 -0.41 -1.30
C SER A 31 0.84 -1.59 -0.45
N GLU A 32 1.28 -2.81 -0.78
CA GLU A 32 1.05 -4.02 0.01
C GLU A 32 1.56 -3.87 1.44
N PHE A 33 2.80 -3.39 1.64
CA PHE A 33 3.36 -3.18 2.98
C PHE A 33 2.56 -2.14 3.78
N ARG A 34 2.10 -1.07 3.15
CA ARG A 34 1.25 -0.07 3.83
C ARG A 34 -0.12 -0.65 4.21
N GLN A 35 -0.71 -1.47 3.34
CA GLN A 35 -1.98 -2.15 3.63
C GLN A 35 -1.82 -3.18 4.76
N ALA A 36 -0.72 -3.93 4.77
CA ALA A 36 -0.36 -4.85 5.85
C ALA A 36 -0.24 -4.10 7.18
N TRP A 37 0.48 -2.98 7.21
CA TRP A 37 0.58 -2.13 8.41
C TRP A 37 -0.79 -1.67 8.94
N ILE A 38 -1.72 -1.24 8.05
CA ILE A 38 -3.09 -0.87 8.45
C ILE A 38 -3.85 -2.08 8.99
N SER A 39 -3.71 -3.24 8.34
CA SER A 39 -4.39 -4.47 8.74
C SER A 39 -3.93 -4.93 10.12
N GLU A 40 -2.63 -4.88 10.39
CA GLU A 40 -2.05 -5.22 11.68
C GLU A 40 -2.49 -4.23 12.77
N LEU A 41 -2.52 -2.92 12.49
CA LEU A 41 -3.04 -1.94 13.43
C LEU A 41 -4.53 -2.20 13.76
N ARG A 42 -5.35 -2.53 12.75
CA ARG A 42 -6.76 -2.90 12.95
C ARG A 42 -6.88 -4.15 13.83
N GLN A 43 -6.04 -5.16 13.61
CA GLN A 43 -6.02 -6.38 14.42
C GLN A 43 -5.64 -6.07 15.87
N ALA A 44 -4.60 -5.26 16.10
CA ALA A 44 -4.19 -4.85 17.44
C ALA A 44 -5.32 -4.10 18.17
N LEU A 45 -6.02 -3.17 17.50
CA LEU A 45 -7.16 -2.46 18.08
C LEU A 45 -8.32 -3.41 18.44
N SER A 46 -8.61 -4.39 17.59
CA SER A 46 -9.63 -5.42 17.87
C SER A 46 -9.24 -6.32 19.04
N ASN A 47 -7.96 -6.72 19.12
CA ASN A 47 -7.45 -7.54 20.22
C ASN A 47 -7.53 -6.77 21.54
N LEU A 48 -7.26 -5.46 21.53
CA LEU A 48 -7.37 -4.61 22.71
C LEU A 48 -8.80 -4.59 23.25
N LEU A 49 -9.79 -4.44 22.37
CA LEU A 49 -11.21 -4.56 22.75
C LEU A 49 -11.54 -5.93 23.34
N GLY A 50 -11.02 -7.02 22.76
CA GLY A 50 -11.20 -8.37 23.29
C GLY A 50 -10.68 -8.50 24.73
N PHE A 51 -9.54 -7.90 25.05
CA PHE A 51 -9.05 -7.90 26.43
C PHE A 51 -9.87 -7.03 27.37
N TYR A 52 -10.41 -5.89 26.90
CA TYR A 52 -11.33 -5.09 27.70
C TYR A 52 -12.62 -5.86 28.02
N ASP A 53 -13.13 -6.64 27.07
CA ASP A 53 -14.30 -7.49 27.28
C ASP A 53 -14.05 -8.58 28.34
N VAL A 54 -12.85 -9.15 28.40
CA VAL A 54 -12.49 -10.11 29.47
C VAL A 54 -12.46 -9.45 30.85
N LEU A 55 -12.02 -8.19 30.93
CA LEU A 55 -11.78 -7.50 32.20
C LEU A 55 -13.00 -6.80 32.80
N ARG A 56 -14.09 -6.63 32.04
CA ARG A 56 -15.35 -6.06 32.56
C ARG A 56 -15.84 -6.81 33.81
N ARG A 57 -16.57 -6.11 34.68
CA ARG A 57 -17.01 -6.67 35.97
C ARG A 57 -17.93 -7.87 35.84
N ASP A 58 -18.79 -7.82 34.84
CA ASP A 58 -19.80 -8.82 34.50
C ASP A 58 -19.24 -10.00 33.68
N SER A 59 -17.92 -10.07 33.48
CA SER A 59 -17.26 -11.21 32.85
C SER A 59 -17.02 -12.33 33.86
N GLU A 60 -17.61 -13.51 33.58
CA GLU A 60 -17.38 -14.75 34.33
C GLU A 60 -16.12 -15.47 33.79
N VAL A 61 -14.95 -14.92 34.12
CA VAL A 61 -13.65 -15.48 33.75
C VAL A 61 -12.82 -15.83 34.98
N SER A 62 -11.96 -16.82 34.84
CA SER A 62 -11.03 -17.22 35.90
C SER A 62 -10.03 -16.10 36.23
N ASP A 63 -9.50 -16.10 37.46
CA ASP A 63 -8.49 -15.13 37.87
C ASP A 63 -7.22 -15.18 37.00
N GLU A 64 -6.86 -16.37 36.52
CA GLU A 64 -5.73 -16.55 35.61
C GLU A 64 -5.98 -15.94 34.23
N GLU A 65 -7.20 -16.07 33.68
CA GLU A 65 -7.59 -15.41 32.44
C GLU A 65 -7.60 -13.88 32.59
N ARG A 66 -8.10 -13.37 33.72
CA ARG A 66 -8.09 -11.94 34.05
C ARG A 66 -6.66 -11.40 34.12
N LYS A 67 -5.75 -12.12 34.77
CA LYS A 67 -4.31 -11.78 34.83
C LYS A 67 -3.64 -11.84 33.47
N SER A 68 -4.00 -12.82 32.65
CA SER A 68 -3.55 -12.94 31.27
C SER A 68 -4.01 -11.75 30.43
N ALA A 69 -5.25 -11.31 30.59
CA ALA A 69 -5.80 -10.15 29.88
C ALA A 69 -5.06 -8.85 30.24
N TYR A 70 -4.71 -8.61 31.50
CA TYR A 70 -3.88 -7.46 31.88
C TYR A 70 -2.52 -7.44 31.18
N LYS A 71 -1.85 -8.60 31.09
CA LYS A 71 -0.60 -8.74 30.33
C LYS A 71 -0.83 -8.48 28.84
N GLY A 72 -1.92 -9.04 28.30
CA GLY A 72 -2.33 -8.87 26.91
C GLY A 72 -2.55 -7.41 26.52
N ILE A 73 -3.23 -6.64 27.37
CA ILE A 73 -3.44 -5.19 27.18
C ILE A 73 -2.10 -4.47 27.07
N THR A 74 -1.16 -4.76 27.98
CA THR A 74 0.16 -4.09 28.00
C THR A 74 0.93 -4.35 26.69
N VAL A 75 0.90 -5.60 26.21
CA VAL A 75 1.56 -6.00 24.96
C VAL A 75 0.91 -5.29 23.76
N VAL A 76 -0.41 -5.39 23.63
CA VAL A 76 -1.14 -4.83 22.48
C VAL A 76 -1.09 -3.30 22.47
N GLN A 77 -1.12 -2.65 23.62
CA GLN A 77 -0.96 -1.20 23.70
C GLN A 77 0.43 -0.74 23.28
N SER A 78 1.45 -1.48 23.70
CA SER A 78 2.81 -1.21 23.26
C SER A 78 2.91 -1.34 21.74
N GLU A 79 2.30 -2.38 21.16
CA GLU A 79 2.23 -2.55 19.72
C GLU A 79 1.54 -1.38 19.01
N ILE A 80 0.36 -0.95 19.49
CA ILE A 80 -0.37 0.20 18.94
C ILE A 80 0.50 1.46 19.03
N TYR A 81 1.04 1.77 20.20
CA TYR A 81 1.82 2.99 20.42
C TYR A 81 3.12 3.05 19.62
N LEU A 82 3.76 1.90 19.35
CA LEU A 82 4.94 1.82 18.50
C LEU A 82 4.61 1.99 17.00
N ARG A 83 3.38 1.64 16.59
CA ARG A 83 2.91 1.88 15.22
C ARG A 83 2.52 3.34 15.00
N LEU A 84 1.91 3.98 15.99
CA LEU A 84 1.49 5.38 15.92
C LEU A 84 2.68 6.34 16.05
N ASN A 85 2.57 7.53 15.44
CA ASN A 85 3.65 8.51 15.50
C ASN A 85 3.73 9.15 16.91
N HIS A 86 4.85 8.97 17.61
CA HIS A 86 5.06 9.57 18.93
C HIS A 86 5.47 11.05 18.87
N SER A 87 6.34 11.43 17.94
CA SER A 87 6.95 12.77 17.93
C SER A 87 6.01 13.86 17.41
N LYS A 88 5.14 13.51 16.47
CA LYS A 88 4.16 14.43 15.86
C LYS A 88 2.84 13.69 15.63
N PRO A 89 2.10 13.37 16.70
CA PRO A 89 0.82 12.68 16.57
C PRO A 89 -0.18 13.58 15.85
N SER A 90 -0.94 12.98 14.95
CA SER A 90 -2.11 13.63 14.39
C SER A 90 -3.22 13.77 15.42
N ARG A 91 -4.17 14.69 15.17
CA ARG A 91 -5.34 14.88 16.02
C ARG A 91 -6.09 13.56 16.28
N GLU A 92 -6.25 12.73 15.24
CA GLU A 92 -6.94 11.45 15.33
C GLU A 92 -6.17 10.45 16.20
N GLU A 93 -4.84 10.41 16.09
CA GLU A 93 -4.00 9.56 16.94
C GLU A 93 -4.03 10.01 18.41
N THR A 94 -4.06 11.31 18.67
CA THR A 94 -4.19 11.84 20.03
C THR A 94 -5.53 11.43 20.65
N VAL A 95 -6.63 11.61 19.91
CA VAL A 95 -7.97 11.20 20.37
C VAL A 95 -8.03 9.70 20.65
N LEU A 96 -7.44 8.87 19.79
CA LEU A 96 -7.36 7.43 20.02
C LEU A 96 -6.56 7.08 21.29
N ARG A 97 -5.41 7.75 21.50
CA ARG A 97 -4.60 7.55 22.72
C ARG A 97 -5.38 7.91 23.98
N ASP A 98 -6.17 8.98 23.94
CA ASP A 98 -6.95 9.40 25.11
C ASP A 98 -8.13 8.46 25.36
N ALA A 99 -8.79 7.95 24.32
CA ALA A 99 -9.80 6.90 24.45
C ALA A 99 -9.23 5.60 25.05
N ILE A 100 -8.03 5.17 24.61
CA ILE A 100 -7.33 4.01 25.18
C ILE A 100 -7.02 4.23 26.67
N LYS A 101 -6.52 5.40 27.05
CA LYS A 101 -6.24 5.73 28.45
C LYS A 101 -7.51 5.71 29.31
N LEU A 102 -8.61 6.27 28.80
CA LEU A 102 -9.89 6.30 29.51
C LEU A 102 -10.42 4.89 29.75
N LEU A 103 -10.44 4.06 28.70
CA LEU A 103 -10.85 2.66 28.80
C LEU A 103 -9.97 1.86 29.75
N ASN A 104 -8.65 2.05 29.72
CA ASN A 104 -7.75 1.41 30.69
C ASN A 104 -8.15 1.69 32.13
N VAL A 105 -8.39 2.95 32.47
CA VAL A 105 -8.74 3.35 33.84
C VAL A 105 -10.07 2.72 34.24
N LYS A 106 -11.09 2.81 33.39
CA LYS A 106 -12.43 2.27 33.68
C LYS A 106 -12.41 0.75 33.82
N VAL A 107 -11.80 0.05 32.87
CA VAL A 107 -11.70 -1.41 32.89
C VAL A 107 -10.90 -1.90 34.09
N SER A 108 -9.78 -1.26 34.44
CA SER A 108 -9.01 -1.58 35.65
C SER A 108 -9.79 -1.34 36.95
N SER A 109 -10.76 -0.44 36.95
CA SER A 109 -11.63 -0.18 38.11
C SER A 109 -12.78 -1.19 38.27
N GLY A 110 -12.92 -2.15 37.34
CA GLY A 110 -14.01 -3.13 37.37
C GLY A 110 -15.36 -2.49 37.06
N THR A 111 -15.42 -1.67 36.03
CA THR A 111 -16.67 -1.10 35.51
C THR A 111 -17.50 -2.18 34.78
N PRO A 112 -18.84 -2.21 34.94
CA PRO A 112 -19.70 -3.12 34.20
C PRO A 112 -19.83 -2.72 32.72
N SER A 113 -20.22 -3.66 31.86
CA SER A 113 -20.39 -3.44 30.42
C SER A 113 -21.33 -2.29 30.04
N SER A 114 -22.40 -2.05 30.81
CA SER A 114 -23.36 -0.96 30.56
C SER A 114 -22.70 0.41 30.50
N ASP A 115 -21.76 0.65 31.41
CA ASP A 115 -21.14 1.95 31.62
C ASP A 115 -19.90 2.14 30.75
N LEU A 116 -19.39 1.04 30.16
CA LEU A 116 -18.28 1.04 29.21
C LEU A 116 -18.73 1.20 27.76
N LYS A 117 -20.03 1.03 27.47
CA LYS A 117 -20.55 0.99 26.10
C LYS A 117 -20.21 2.25 25.30
N GLU A 118 -20.43 3.43 25.89
CA GLU A 118 -20.13 4.70 25.26
C GLU A 118 -18.62 4.87 25.02
N ASP A 119 -17.78 4.47 25.98
CA ASP A 119 -16.32 4.55 25.82
C ASP A 119 -15.79 3.59 24.75
N ILE A 120 -16.40 2.41 24.61
CA ILE A 120 -16.09 1.43 23.56
C ILE A 120 -16.49 1.98 22.19
N ASP A 121 -17.65 2.64 22.09
CA ASP A 121 -18.11 3.29 20.87
C ASP A 121 -17.18 4.46 20.48
N ASP A 122 -16.77 5.27 21.45
CA ASP A 122 -15.81 6.37 21.27
C ASP A 122 -14.43 5.85 20.82
N PHE A 123 -13.93 4.80 21.46
CA PHE A 123 -12.70 4.12 21.05
C PHE A 123 -12.81 3.58 19.63
N THR A 124 -13.93 2.96 19.28
CA THR A 124 -14.17 2.39 17.95
C THR A 124 -14.22 3.49 16.90
N MET A 125 -14.87 4.62 17.21
CA MET A 125 -14.92 5.80 16.35
C MET A 125 -13.52 6.41 16.16
N ALA A 126 -12.76 6.59 17.24
CA ALA A 126 -11.39 7.09 17.20
C ALA A 126 -10.48 6.18 16.36
N SER A 127 -10.61 4.86 16.56
CA SER A 127 -9.92 3.82 15.79
C SER A 127 -10.22 3.94 14.29
N HIS A 128 -11.51 4.05 13.93
CA HIS A 128 -11.92 4.25 12.53
C HIS A 128 -11.35 5.53 11.93
N ASN A 129 -11.29 6.62 12.69
CA ASN A 129 -10.76 7.89 12.19
C ASN A 129 -9.26 7.81 11.88
N VAL A 130 -8.47 7.18 12.75
CA VAL A 130 -7.04 6.91 12.50
C VAL A 130 -6.88 6.03 11.27
N LEU A 131 -7.58 4.89 11.21
CA LEU A 131 -7.50 3.96 10.07
C LEU A 131 -7.94 4.62 8.76
N LYS A 132 -8.98 5.46 8.77
CA LYS A 132 -9.47 6.19 7.59
C LYS A 132 -8.46 7.23 7.11
N LYS A 133 -7.79 7.93 8.02
CA LYS A 133 -6.72 8.87 7.69
C LYS A 133 -5.56 8.16 7.03
N GLU A 134 -5.13 7.05 7.60
CA GLU A 134 -4.05 6.24 7.08
C GLU A 134 -4.40 5.61 5.73
N TRP A 135 -5.64 5.13 5.58
CA TRP A 135 -6.16 4.66 4.30
C TRP A 135 -6.14 5.74 3.22
N LYS A 136 -6.53 6.98 3.55
CA LYS A 136 -6.42 8.11 2.62
C LYS A 136 -4.96 8.41 2.27
N ARG A 137 -4.02 8.26 3.20
CA ARG A 137 -2.58 8.40 2.94
C ARG A 137 -2.08 7.32 1.97
N VAL A 138 -2.49 6.07 2.15
CA VAL A 138 -2.17 4.96 1.23
C VAL A 138 -2.76 5.20 -0.16
N LYS A 139 -4.04 5.59 -0.24
CA LYS A 139 -4.72 5.85 -1.52
C LYS A 139 -4.18 7.05 -2.29
N ARG A 140 -3.69 8.08 -1.58
CA ARG A 140 -3.06 9.24 -2.23
C ARG A 140 -1.83 8.82 -3.04
N GLY A 141 -1.23 7.67 -2.71
CA GLY A 141 -0.02 7.17 -3.35
C GLY A 141 1.19 8.06 -3.03
N GLU A 142 2.35 7.68 -3.56
CA GLU A 142 3.53 8.53 -3.54
C GLU A 142 3.44 9.53 -4.70
N LEU A 143 3.73 10.82 -4.45
CA LEU A 143 3.81 11.84 -5.52
C LEU A 143 4.81 11.45 -6.62
N LEU A 144 5.81 10.65 -6.24
CA LEU A 144 6.79 10.03 -7.12
C LEU A 144 6.16 9.01 -8.09
N TYR A 145 5.16 8.23 -7.67
CA TYR A 145 4.43 7.32 -8.55
C TYR A 145 3.67 8.07 -9.64
N LEU A 146 2.96 9.13 -9.27
CA LEU A 146 2.25 9.97 -10.23
C LEU A 146 3.24 10.54 -11.27
N SER A 147 4.41 11.01 -10.82
CA SER A 147 5.44 11.58 -11.69
C SER A 147 6.10 10.53 -12.60
N MET A 148 6.47 9.35 -12.06
CA MET A 148 7.04 8.25 -12.83
C MET A 148 6.05 7.69 -13.85
N LYS A 149 4.76 7.61 -13.51
CA LYS A 149 3.71 7.19 -14.45
C LYS A 149 3.68 8.11 -15.68
N TRP A 150 3.67 9.42 -15.48
CA TRP A 150 3.70 10.38 -16.58
C TRP A 150 4.99 10.28 -17.39
N LEU A 151 6.15 10.12 -16.74
CA LEU A 151 7.42 9.93 -17.42
C LEU A 151 7.41 8.68 -18.31
N CYS A 152 6.93 7.54 -17.80
CA CYS A 152 6.83 6.30 -18.58
C CYS A 152 5.89 6.45 -19.79
N ILE A 153 4.75 7.14 -19.61
CA ILE A 153 3.82 7.43 -20.71
C ILE A 153 4.50 8.32 -21.77
N ILE A 154 5.23 9.36 -21.35
CA ILE A 154 5.95 10.25 -22.26
C ILE A 154 7.00 9.48 -23.06
N ILE A 155 7.83 8.67 -22.40
CA ILE A 155 8.85 7.85 -23.07
C ILE A 155 8.19 6.88 -24.05
N PHE A 156 7.11 6.21 -23.65
CA PHE A 156 6.37 5.31 -24.52
C PHE A 156 5.81 6.01 -25.76
N VAL A 157 5.21 7.19 -25.60
CA VAL A 157 4.69 8.01 -26.71
C VAL A 157 5.82 8.45 -27.64
N ILE A 158 6.97 8.88 -27.11
CA ILE A 158 8.14 9.25 -27.92
C ILE A 158 8.66 8.04 -28.71
N CYS A 159 8.75 6.86 -28.10
CA CYS A 159 9.13 5.63 -28.78
C CYS A 159 8.14 5.28 -29.90
N LEU A 160 6.84 5.41 -29.64
CA LEU A 160 5.78 5.14 -30.62
C LEU A 160 5.88 6.09 -31.82
N ILE A 161 6.04 7.40 -31.57
CA ILE A 161 6.22 8.41 -32.61
C ILE A 161 7.48 8.11 -33.43
N SER A 162 8.59 7.79 -32.77
CA SER A 162 9.86 7.47 -33.45
C SER A 162 9.70 6.24 -34.36
N LEU A 163 8.97 5.21 -33.91
CA LEU A 163 8.67 4.03 -34.69
C LEU A 163 7.81 4.37 -35.93
N VAL A 164 6.77 5.18 -35.76
CA VAL A 164 5.89 5.61 -36.85
C VAL A 164 6.67 6.40 -37.89
N VAL A 165 7.48 7.38 -37.46
CA VAL A 165 8.34 8.17 -38.34
C VAL A 165 9.31 7.26 -39.12
N PHE A 166 9.94 6.29 -38.45
CA PHE A 166 10.84 5.34 -39.09
C PHE A 166 10.14 4.49 -40.16
N ILE A 167 8.92 4.02 -39.90
CA ILE A 167 8.11 3.25 -40.86
C ILE A 167 7.76 4.13 -42.07
N PHE A 168 7.32 5.38 -41.84
CA PHE A 168 7.00 6.30 -42.93
C PHE A 168 8.23 6.63 -43.78
N SER A 169 9.38 6.89 -43.17
CA SER A 169 10.60 7.23 -43.91
C SER A 169 11.14 6.06 -44.74
N HIS A 170 10.93 4.82 -44.29
CA HIS A 170 11.36 3.60 -45.00
C HIS A 170 10.23 2.90 -45.75
N TRP A 171 9.05 3.52 -45.85
CA TRP A 171 7.87 2.96 -46.50
C TRP A 171 8.13 2.42 -47.92
N PRO A 172 8.86 3.13 -48.81
CA PRO A 172 9.11 2.64 -50.17
C PRO A 172 9.95 1.35 -50.20
N ALA A 173 10.93 1.24 -49.30
CA ALA A 173 11.80 0.06 -49.20
C ALA A 173 11.08 -1.12 -48.53
N ILE A 174 10.21 -0.84 -47.56
CA ILE A 174 9.38 -1.88 -46.92
C ILE A 174 8.39 -2.46 -47.94
N VAL A 175 7.77 -1.62 -48.76
CA VAL A 175 6.84 -2.04 -49.81
C VAL A 175 7.56 -2.81 -50.94
N SER A 176 8.79 -2.45 -51.32
CA SER A 176 9.54 -3.19 -52.35
C SER A 176 9.87 -4.63 -51.91
N VAL A 177 10.25 -4.80 -50.64
CA VAL A 177 10.50 -6.11 -50.03
C VAL A 177 9.22 -6.93 -49.91
N LEU A 178 8.12 -6.32 -49.44
CA LEU A 178 6.82 -7.00 -49.29
C LEU A 178 6.21 -7.44 -50.63
N LEU A 179 6.43 -6.67 -51.70
CA LEU A 179 6.00 -7.03 -53.06
C LEU A 179 6.97 -7.98 -53.77
N GLY A 180 8.03 -8.45 -53.10
CA GLY A 180 8.98 -9.45 -53.62
C GLY A 180 9.84 -8.97 -54.79
N ARG A 181 9.93 -7.65 -55.03
CA ARG A 181 10.62 -7.09 -56.21
C ARG A 181 12.15 -7.24 -56.18
N ASP A 182 12.72 -7.48 -55.00
CA ASP A 182 14.17 -7.55 -54.79
C ASP A 182 14.73 -8.99 -54.79
N ILE A 183 13.89 -10.02 -54.98
CA ILE A 183 14.33 -11.45 -55.02
C ILE A 183 14.94 -11.84 -56.38
N ILE A 184 14.76 -11.04 -57.44
CA ILE A 184 15.09 -11.46 -58.82
C ILE A 184 16.57 -11.23 -59.22
N ILE A 185 17.38 -10.47 -58.47
CA ILE A 185 18.74 -10.08 -58.95
C ILE A 185 19.85 -11.06 -58.51
N LEU A 186 19.55 -12.18 -57.85
CA LEU A 186 20.56 -13.18 -57.45
C LEU A 186 20.58 -14.45 -58.32
N SER A 187 20.15 -14.35 -59.58
CA SER A 187 20.38 -15.39 -60.59
C SER A 187 20.83 -14.73 -61.89
N ILE A 188 22.14 -14.55 -62.04
CA ILE A 188 22.97 -14.72 -63.26
C ILE A 188 24.44 -14.63 -62.82
#